data_AF-A0A257ZP04-F1
#
_entry.id   AF-A0A257ZP04-F1
#
_cell.length_a   1.000
_cell.length_b   1.000
_cell.length_c   1.000
_cell.angle_alpha   90.00
_cell.angle_beta   90.00
_cell.angle_gamma   90.00
#
_symmetry.space_group_name_H-M   'P 1'
#
loop_
_entity.id
_entity.type
_entity.pdbx_description
1 polymer ?
#
loop_
_entity_poly.entity_id
_entity_poly.type
_entity_poly.pdbx_seq_one_letter_code
_entity_poly.pdbx_strand_id
1 'polypeptide(L)' 'MTIHDRSALAATAQATDAIAFRLNGADVALGDAPDSRLSEVLRASLGATGTKVGCDAGDCGACTVLIDEAQ' A
#
# COMPACT_ATOMS: atom_id res chain seq x y z
N MET A 1 -5.07 26.60 37.74
CA MET A 1 -3.70 26.77 37.19
C MET A 1 -3.23 25.39 36.79
N THR A 2 -3.39 25.08 35.50
CA THR A 2 -3.37 23.74 34.93
C THR A 2 -1.97 23.13 34.97
N ILE A 3 -1.87 21.93 35.54
CA ILE A 3 -0.67 21.11 35.63
C ILE A 3 -0.24 20.75 34.20
N HIS A 4 1.03 21.03 33.86
CA HIS A 4 1.65 20.62 32.60
C HIS A 4 1.91 19.11 32.66
N ASP A 5 1.09 18.33 31.96
CA ASP A 5 1.39 16.92 31.69
C ASP A 5 2.54 16.85 30.68
N ARG A 6 3.75 16.60 31.20
CA ARG A 6 4.97 16.29 30.45
C ARG A 6 5.20 14.78 30.38
N SER A 7 4.18 13.99 30.10
CA SER A 7 4.37 12.56 29.79
C SER A 7 4.79 12.40 28.34
N ALA A 8 6.06 12.69 28.09
CA ALA A 8 6.80 12.02 27.03
C ALA A 8 6.71 10.51 27.28
N LEU A 9 6.44 9.72 26.23
CA LEU A 9 7.37 8.69 25.74
C LEU A 9 6.75 7.91 24.56
N ALA A 10 7.56 7.81 23.51
CA ALA A 10 7.52 6.83 22.43
C ALA A 10 6.24 6.80 21.56
N ALA A 11 6.27 7.60 20.50
CA ALA A 11 5.79 7.11 19.22
C ALA A 11 6.52 5.79 18.96
N THR A 12 5.86 4.67 19.21
CA THR A 12 6.30 3.38 18.71
C THR A 12 6.32 3.53 17.20
N ALA A 13 7.51 3.66 16.62
CA ALA A 13 7.69 3.32 15.23
C ALA A 13 7.36 1.83 15.15
N GLN A 14 6.09 1.53 14.87
CA GLN A 14 5.69 0.21 14.43
C GLN A 14 6.57 -0.09 13.23
N ALA A 15 7.36 -1.16 13.31
CA ALA A 15 7.91 -1.76 12.12
C ALA A 15 6.70 -2.17 11.28
N THR A 16 6.36 -1.38 10.26
CA THR A 16 5.45 -1.81 9.22
C THR A 16 6.13 -3.03 8.62
N ASP A 17 5.61 -4.23 8.89
CA ASP A 17 6.12 -5.44 8.27
C ASP A 17 6.08 -5.19 6.76
N ALA A 18 7.26 -5.23 6.14
CA ALA A 18 7.36 -4.90 4.74
C ALA A 18 6.56 -5.93 3.93
N ILE A 19 5.64 -5.45 3.10
CA ILE A 19 4.87 -6.32 2.22
C ILE A 19 5.75 -6.62 1.02
N ALA A 20 6.09 -7.90 0.83
CA ALA A 20 6.92 -8.37 -0.26
C ALA A 20 6.11 -9.20 -1.26
N PHE A 21 6.27 -8.94 -2.56
CA PHE A 21 5.63 -9.68 -3.65
C PHE A 21 6.43 -9.58 -4.95
N ARG A 22 6.02 -10.31 -5.99
CA ARG A 22 6.60 -10.20 -7.34
C ARG A 22 5.70 -9.38 -8.25
N LEU A 23 6.25 -8.32 -8.83
CA LEU A 23 5.60 -7.51 -9.85
C LEU A 23 6.27 -7.74 -11.21
N ASN A 24 5.53 -8.32 -12.15
CA ASN A 24 6.01 -8.58 -13.52
C ASN A 24 7.37 -9.31 -13.56
N GLY A 25 7.55 -10.27 -12.64
CA GLY A 25 8.77 -11.07 -12.52
C GLY A 25 9.86 -10.51 -11.59
N ALA A 26 9.75 -9.25 -11.16
CA ALA A 26 10.70 -8.60 -10.25
C ALA A 26 10.22 -8.59 -8.80
N ASP A 27 11.11 -8.90 -7.86
CA ASP A 27 10.81 -8.81 -6.43
C ASP A 27 10.68 -7.34 -5.99
N VAL A 28 9.63 -7.04 -5.23
CA VAL A 28 9.38 -5.74 -4.63
C VAL A 28 9.05 -5.92 -3.14
N ALA A 29 9.52 -4.99 -2.31
CA ALA A 29 9.20 -4.92 -0.89
C ALA A 29 8.86 -3.48 -0.52
N LEU A 30 7.72 -3.29 0.16
CA LEU A 30 7.14 -1.99 0.41
C LEU A 30 6.82 -1.79 1.90
N GLY A 31 7.02 -0.57 2.37
CA GLY A 31 6.66 -0.13 3.72
C GLY A 31 5.38 0.71 3.77
N ASP A 32 4.59 0.72 2.70
CA ASP A 32 3.29 1.41 2.65
C ASP A 32 2.33 0.86 3.71
N ALA A 33 1.29 1.65 4.02
CA ALA A 33 0.29 1.22 4.99
C ALA A 33 -0.44 -0.05 4.48
N PRO A 34 -0.69 -1.06 5.34
CA PRO A 34 -1.23 -2.35 4.92
C PRO A 34 -2.66 -2.29 4.37
N ASP A 35 -3.37 -1.19 4.61
CA ASP A 35 -4.70 -0.87 4.07
C ASP A 35 -4.66 -0.08 2.76
N SER A 36 -3.46 0.19 2.23
CA SER A 36 -3.29 0.84 0.92
C SER A 36 -3.84 -0.04 -0.20
N ARG A 37 -4.58 0.58 -1.12
CA ARG A 37 -5.08 -0.11 -2.31
C ARG A 37 -3.93 -0.47 -3.24
N LEU A 38 -3.91 -1.71 -3.74
CA LEU A 38 -2.88 -2.15 -4.69
C LEU A 38 -2.83 -1.27 -5.95
N SER A 39 -3.98 -0.78 -6.43
CA SER A 39 -4.04 0.16 -7.56
C SER A 39 -3.26 1.45 -7.31
N GLU A 40 -3.30 1.98 -6.08
CA GLU A 40 -2.55 3.18 -5.71
C GLU A 40 -1.07 2.86 -5.57
N VAL A 41 -0.73 1.79 -4.86
CA VAL A 41 0.66 1.33 -4.67
C VAL A 41 1.36 1.10 -6.01
N LEU A 42 0.71 0.41 -6.94
CA LEU A 42 1.28 0.16 -8.27
C LEU A 42 1.56 1.47 -9.01
N ARG A 43 0.66 2.45 -8.94
CA ARG A 43 0.73 3.68 -9.74
C ARG A 43 1.65 4.73 -9.11
N ALA A 44 1.48 5.00 -7.82
CA ALA A 44 2.13 6.10 -7.11
C ALA A 44 3.47 5.66 -6.50
N SER A 45 3.50 4.54 -5.78
CA SER A 45 4.72 4.07 -5.09
C SER A 45 5.68 3.38 -6.06
N LEU A 46 5.16 2.56 -6.99
CA LEU A 46 5.97 1.74 -7.91
C LEU A 46 6.07 2.28 -9.35
N GLY A 47 5.30 3.31 -9.71
CA GLY A 47 5.32 3.90 -11.06
C GLY A 47 4.78 2.99 -12.18
N ALA A 48 4.19 1.85 -11.86
CA ALA A 48 3.54 0.92 -12.78
C ALA A 48 2.15 1.45 -13.18
N THR A 49 2.14 2.43 -14.09
CA THR A 49 0.92 3.18 -14.47
C THR A 49 -0.02 2.48 -15.46
N GLY A 50 0.27 1.22 -15.83
CA GLY A 50 -0.55 0.40 -16.72
C GLY A 50 -1.96 0.16 -16.17
N THR A 51 -2.06 -0.23 -14.90
CA THR A 51 -3.32 -0.37 -14.16
C THR A 51 -4.03 0.98 -14.03
N LYS A 52 -5.33 1.03 -14.33
CA LYS A 52 -6.11 2.27 -14.32
C LYS A 52 -7.10 2.30 -13.16
N VAL A 53 -7.36 3.50 -12.64
CA VAL A 53 -8.44 3.73 -11.66
C VAL A 53 -9.60 4.38 -12.41
N GLY A 54 -10.72 3.65 -12.49
CA GLY A 54 -11.96 4.13 -13.10
C GLY A 54 -12.98 4.52 -12.04
N CYS A 55 -13.75 3.53 -11.56
CA CYS A 55 -14.80 3.77 -10.56
C CYS A 55 -14.30 3.82 -9.10
N ASP A 56 -13.12 3.28 -8.81
CA ASP A 56 -12.58 3.05 -7.45
C ASP A 56 -13.51 2.28 -6.48
N ALA A 57 -14.59 1.69 -7.01
CA ALA A 57 -15.59 0.92 -6.27
C ALA A 57 -15.57 -0.58 -6.60
N GLY A 58 -14.87 -0.99 -7.67
CA GLY A 58 -14.81 -2.39 -8.12
C GLY A 58 -15.75 -2.76 -9.27
N ASP A 59 -16.57 -1.83 -9.76
CA ASP A 59 -17.63 -2.11 -10.74
C ASP A 59 -17.16 -2.16 -12.21
N CYS A 60 -16.07 -1.46 -12.56
CA CYS A 60 -15.69 -1.25 -13.96
C CYS A 60 -14.54 -2.14 -14.48
N GLY A 61 -13.84 -2.86 -13.59
CA GLY A 61 -12.69 -3.71 -13.97
C GLY A 61 -11.46 -2.98 -14.52
N ALA A 62 -11.40 -1.64 -14.48
CA ALA A 62 -10.25 -0.88 -15.00
C ALA A 62 -8.95 -1.15 -14.23
N CYS A 63 -9.06 -1.57 -12.96
CA CYS A 63 -7.94 -1.87 -12.08
C CYS A 63 -7.63 -3.37 -11.95
N THR A 64 -8.18 -4.22 -12.83
CA THR A 64 -7.96 -5.67 -12.80
C THR A 64 -6.48 -6.00 -12.99
N VAL A 65 -5.97 -6.91 -12.17
CA VAL A 65 -4.62 -7.47 -12.22
C VAL A 65 -4.68 -8.98 -12.00
N LEU A 66 -3.61 -9.68 -12.37
CA LEU A 66 -3.46 -11.10 -12.08
C LEU A 66 -2.68 -11.28 -10.78
N ILE A 67 -3.18 -12.14 -9.90
CA ILE A 67 -2.50 -12.58 -8.68
C ILE A 67 -2.24 -14.08 -8.81
N ASP A 68 -1.05 -14.52 -8.45
CA ASP A 68 -0.63 -15.93 -8.44
C ASP A 68 -0.85 -16.68 -9.75
N GLU A 69 -0.73 -15.99 -10.90
CA GLU A 69 -0.97 -16.55 -12.24
C GLU A 69 -2.37 -17.21 -12.34
N ALA A 70 -3.43 -16.39 -12.33
CA ALA A 70 -4.75 -16.89 -12.69
C ALA A 70 -4.71 -17.48 -14.11
N GLN A 71 -4.86 -18.81 -14.17
CA GLN A 71 -4.77 -19.67 -15.36
C GLN A 71 -5.71 -19.21 -16.48
#